data_AF-A0A525WN18-F1
#
_entry.id   AF-A0A525WN18-F1
#
_cell.length_a   1.000
_cell.length_b   1.000
_cell.length_c   1.000
_cell.angle_alpha   90.00
_cell.angle_beta   90.00
_cell.angle_gamma   90.00
#
_symmetry.space_group_name_H-M   'P 1'
#
loop_
_entity.id
_entity.type
_entity.pdbx_description
1 polymer ?
#
loop_
_entity_poly.entity_id
_entity_poly.type
_entity_poly.pdbx_seq_one_letter_code
_entity_poly.pdbx_strand_id
1 'polypeptide(L)'
;MGDIYGQEQKSNSTKIVDGEIVLDIVQSDERHNVFLVRPTEGNITRFAGSVKPEWSQIRSSTPGIRSCDSKPTSISPDQRFAAECLGTVAPTNVGSKPDHFILRETGSKRILYQGDLPDAIIDSLWSRDSQAIAVLTMTVHVSLNPRYWFYALSGHPMQYETYFLHVIDVPAGNLTTFKVPLEASVSAGYLLAWQEGEKTSGQK
;
A
#
# COMPACT_ATOMS: atom_id res chain seq x y z
N MET A 1 -2.50 -18.95 17.08
CA MET A 1 -1.15 -18.93 16.46
C MET A 1 -1.28 -18.08 15.22
N GLY A 2 -0.73 -16.86 15.25
CA GLY A 2 -0.67 -15.99 14.08
C GLY A 2 0.65 -16.23 13.36
N ASP A 3 0.59 -16.48 12.06
CA ASP A 3 1.77 -16.69 11.24
C ASP A 3 2.47 -15.33 11.03
N ILE A 4 3.74 -15.24 11.43
CA ILE A 4 4.62 -14.08 11.23
C ILE A 4 5.37 -14.33 9.92
N TYR A 5 5.16 -13.47 8.91
CA TYR A 5 5.88 -13.54 7.64
C TYR A 5 7.01 -12.51 7.63
N GLY A 6 8.27 -12.98 7.70
CA GLY A 6 9.46 -12.13 7.62
C GLY A 6 9.79 -11.68 6.18
N GLN A 7 10.23 -10.43 6.02
CA GLN A 7 10.71 -9.83 4.77
C GLN A 7 12.24 -9.88 4.64
N GLU A 8 12.72 -9.87 3.40
CA GLU A 8 14.13 -9.71 3.02
C GLU A 8 14.51 -8.21 3.08
N GLN A 9 15.26 -7.82 4.11
CA GLN A 9 15.75 -6.45 4.28
C GLN A 9 17.03 -6.18 3.48
N LYS A 10 16.97 -5.25 2.52
CA LYS A 10 18.14 -4.43 2.19
C LYS A 10 18.14 -3.20 3.11
N SER A 11 18.68 -3.39 4.31
CA SER A 11 18.74 -2.37 5.36
C SER A 11 19.75 -1.28 5.01
N ASN A 12 19.26 -0.07 4.73
CA ASN A 12 19.95 1.17 5.08
C ASN A 12 19.09 1.87 6.12
N SER A 13 19.39 1.57 7.39
CA SER A 13 18.77 2.10 8.60
C SER A 13 18.54 3.62 8.53
N THR A 14 17.29 4.00 8.29
CA THR A 14 16.78 5.34 8.61
C THR A 14 15.41 5.15 9.26
N LYS A 15 15.19 5.88 10.35
CA LYS A 15 14.11 5.68 11.31
C LYS A 15 12.74 5.85 10.64
N ILE A 16 12.09 4.74 10.31
CA ILE A 16 10.74 4.73 9.74
C ILE A 16 9.75 5.35 10.74
N VAL A 17 8.75 6.09 10.25
CA VAL A 17 7.71 6.72 11.08
C VAL A 17 6.92 5.66 11.86
N ASP A 18 6.70 5.94 13.14
CA ASP A 18 6.00 5.04 14.05
C ASP A 18 4.50 4.99 13.76
N GLY A 19 3.86 3.87 14.10
CA GLY A 19 2.43 3.66 13.91
C GLY A 19 2.05 2.39 13.17
N GLU A 20 0.75 2.13 13.15
CA GLU A 20 0.13 0.96 12.53
C GLU A 20 -0.70 1.40 11.32
N ILE A 21 -0.36 0.87 10.14
CA ILE A 21 -1.13 1.06 8.93
C ILE A 21 -2.12 -0.10 8.82
N VAL A 22 -3.41 0.23 8.75
CA VAL A 22 -4.48 -0.73 8.55
C VAL A 22 -4.83 -0.78 7.06
N LEU A 23 -4.64 -1.94 6.46
CA LEU A 23 -4.92 -2.26 5.06
C LEU A 23 -6.05 -3.29 5.00
N ASP A 24 -6.94 -3.18 4.03
CA ASP A 24 -7.94 -4.21 3.72
C ASP A 24 -7.91 -4.59 2.25
N ILE A 25 -7.91 -5.89 1.98
CA ILE A 25 -8.08 -6.45 0.65
C ILE A 25 -9.42 -7.19 0.58
N VAL A 26 -10.35 -6.64 -0.19
CA VAL A 26 -11.71 -7.17 -0.38
C VAL A 26 -11.76 -8.00 -1.64
N GLN A 27 -12.07 -9.29 -1.50
CA GLN A 27 -12.25 -10.20 -2.63
C GLN A 27 -13.66 -10.09 -3.22
N SER A 28 -13.83 -10.57 -4.44
CA SER A 28 -15.12 -10.58 -5.16
C SER A 28 -16.26 -11.31 -4.44
N ASP A 29 -15.96 -12.23 -3.50
CA ASP A 29 -16.93 -12.89 -2.62
C ASP A 29 -17.23 -12.08 -1.34
N GLU A 30 -16.91 -10.79 -1.33
CA GLU A 30 -17.02 -9.87 -0.20
C GLU A 30 -16.18 -10.26 1.03
N ARG A 31 -15.19 -11.15 0.85
CA ARG A 31 -14.27 -11.51 1.92
C ARG A 31 -13.25 -10.41 2.15
N HIS A 32 -13.27 -9.87 3.36
CA HIS A 32 -12.30 -8.89 3.84
C HIS A 32 -11.04 -9.59 4.36
N ASN A 33 -9.88 -9.04 4.02
CA ASN A 33 -8.58 -9.51 4.47
C ASN A 33 -7.83 -8.32 5.04
N VAL A 34 -7.96 -8.15 6.35
CA VAL A 34 -7.38 -7.01 7.05
C VAL A 34 -5.96 -7.32 7.47
N PHE A 35 -5.05 -6.38 7.22
CA PHE A 35 -3.65 -6.45 7.59
C PHE A 35 -3.27 -5.25 8.44
N LEU A 36 -2.45 -5.50 9.46
CA LEU A 36 -1.76 -4.48 10.24
C LEU A 36 -0.30 -4.49 9.81
N VAL A 37 0.18 -3.36 9.33
CA VAL A 37 1.58 -3.15 9.01
C VAL A 37 2.20 -2.22 10.05
N ARG A 38 3.30 -2.66 10.64
CA ARG A 38 4.14 -1.87 11.55
C ARG A 38 5.45 -1.55 10.83
N PRO A 39 5.55 -0.36 10.19
CA PRO A 39 6.67 -0.07 9.32
C PRO A 39 8.02 -0.11 10.05
N THR A 40 8.07 0.38 11.28
CA THR A 40 9.23 0.37 12.18
C THR A 40 9.72 -1.03 12.54
N GLU A 41 8.82 -2.00 12.63
CA GLU A 41 9.15 -3.41 12.95
C GLU A 41 9.49 -4.23 11.71
N GLY A 42 9.27 -3.70 10.50
CA GLY A 42 9.38 -4.50 9.28
C GLY A 42 8.31 -5.59 9.17
N ASN A 43 7.18 -5.44 9.88
CA ASN A 43 6.23 -6.52 10.12
C ASN A 43 4.86 -6.25 9.47
N ILE A 44 4.28 -7.30 8.88
CA ILE A 44 2.91 -7.34 8.37
C ILE A 44 2.20 -8.55 8.94
N THR A 45 1.05 -8.32 9.57
CA THR A 45 0.26 -9.39 10.19
C THR A 45 -1.18 -9.33 9.72
N ARG A 46 -1.76 -10.49 9.42
CA ARG A 46 -3.18 -10.58 9.09
C ARG A 46 -3.98 -10.53 10.39
N PHE A 47 -4.98 -9.67 10.45
CA PHE A 47 -5.91 -9.62 11.57
C PHE A 47 -6.77 -10.89 11.55
N ALA A 48 -6.63 -11.75 12.56
CA ALA A 48 -7.32 -13.03 12.66
C ALA A 48 -8.68 -12.94 13.41
N GLY A 49 -9.09 -11.74 13.84
CA GLY A 49 -10.31 -11.54 14.62
C GLY A 49 -11.58 -11.50 13.75
N SER A 50 -12.67 -12.07 14.26
CA SER A 50 -14.03 -11.99 13.67
C SER A 50 -14.67 -10.60 13.74
N VAL A 51 -13.93 -9.62 14.27
CA VAL A 51 -14.39 -8.24 14.41
C VAL A 51 -14.09 -7.53 13.11
N LYS A 52 -15.13 -7.30 12.30
CA LYS A 52 -15.07 -6.31 11.23
C LYS A 52 -14.74 -4.97 11.90
N PRO A 53 -13.61 -4.31 11.58
CA PRO A 53 -13.36 -2.96 12.04
C PRO A 53 -14.58 -2.11 11.67
N GLU A 54 -15.06 -1.24 12.57
CA GLU A 54 -16.19 -0.37 12.25
C GLU A 54 -15.70 0.69 11.22
N TRP A 55 -15.82 0.35 9.94
CA TRP A 55 -15.20 1.06 8.81
C TRP A 55 -15.59 2.55 8.72
N SER A 56 -16.75 2.92 9.27
CA SER A 56 -17.22 4.31 9.38
C SER A 56 -16.34 5.18 10.29
N GLN A 57 -15.60 4.58 11.22
CA GLN A 57 -14.73 5.29 12.18
C GLN A 57 -13.25 5.30 11.76
N ILE A 58 -12.87 4.47 10.78
CA ILE A 58 -11.46 4.18 10.45
C ILE A 58 -11.08 4.78 9.08
N ARG A 59 -11.92 5.65 8.48
CA ARG A 59 -11.51 6.35 7.25
C ARG A 59 -10.60 7.51 7.58
N SER A 60 -9.40 7.49 7.00
CA SER A 60 -8.55 8.66 6.95
C SER A 60 -9.32 9.89 6.48
N SER A 61 -9.12 11.00 7.20
CA SER A 61 -9.69 12.31 6.85
C SER A 61 -8.99 12.96 5.65
N THR A 62 -7.85 12.42 5.21
CA THR A 62 -7.11 12.95 4.06
C THR A 62 -7.47 12.21 2.77
N PRO A 63 -7.82 12.93 1.69
CA PRO A 63 -8.01 12.31 0.37
C PRO A 63 -6.73 11.63 -0.11
N GLY A 64 -6.80 10.32 -0.35
CA GLY A 64 -5.73 9.52 -0.95
C GLY A 64 -5.76 9.50 -2.48
N ILE A 65 -4.68 9.02 -3.09
CA ILE A 65 -4.56 8.72 -4.52
C ILE A 65 -5.13 7.32 -4.76
N ARG A 66 -6.25 7.22 -5.47
CA ARG A 66 -6.93 5.93 -5.74
C ARG A 66 -6.63 5.32 -7.10
N SER A 67 -6.20 6.13 -8.05
CA SER A 67 -5.65 5.71 -9.33
C SER A 67 -4.87 6.85 -9.95
N CYS A 68 -3.96 6.54 -10.86
CA CYS A 68 -3.15 7.54 -11.54
C CYS A 68 -3.80 8.15 -12.80
N ASP A 69 -4.98 7.66 -13.20
CA ASP A 69 -5.64 8.03 -14.46
C ASP A 69 -5.95 9.53 -14.56
N SER A 70 -6.31 10.14 -13.43
CA SER A 70 -6.67 11.56 -13.33
C SER A 70 -5.50 12.45 -12.91
N LYS A 71 -4.29 11.87 -12.82
CA LYS A 71 -3.09 12.51 -12.26
C LYS A 71 -3.36 13.22 -10.92
N PRO A 72 -3.88 12.50 -9.91
CA PRO A 72 -4.33 13.13 -8.69
C PRO A 72 -3.17 13.67 -7.84
N THR A 73 -3.54 14.60 -6.96
CA THR A 73 -2.65 15.13 -5.92
C THR A 73 -3.28 14.90 -4.55
N SER A 74 -2.52 14.34 -3.62
CA SER A 74 -2.88 14.22 -2.20
C SER A 74 -2.00 15.14 -1.38
N ILE A 75 -2.62 15.98 -0.54
CA ILE A 75 -1.92 16.96 0.30
C ILE A 75 -1.79 16.42 1.72
N SER A 76 -0.62 16.60 2.33
CA SER A 76 -0.36 16.18 3.72
C SER A 76 -1.27 16.89 4.72
N PRO A 77 -1.54 16.31 5.91
CA PRO A 77 -2.34 16.95 6.95
C PRO A 77 -1.90 18.37 7.34
N ASP A 78 -0.59 18.61 7.37
CA ASP A 78 0.00 19.92 7.66
C ASP A 78 0.09 20.86 6.45
N GLN A 79 -0.38 20.41 5.27
CA GLN A 79 -0.35 21.10 3.97
C GLN A 79 1.04 21.44 3.42
N ARG A 80 2.11 20.96 4.07
CA ARG A 80 3.49 21.27 3.67
C ARG A 80 3.97 20.44 2.50
N PHE A 81 3.34 19.29 2.26
CA PHE A 81 3.76 18.34 1.23
C PHE A 81 2.60 17.96 0.31
N ALA A 82 2.96 17.65 -0.93
CA ALA A 82 2.06 17.15 -1.95
C ALA A 82 2.63 15.86 -2.53
N ALA A 83 1.80 14.82 -2.55
CA ALA A 83 2.04 13.58 -3.26
C ALA A 83 1.24 13.61 -4.57
N GLU A 84 1.88 13.29 -5.67
CA GLU A 84 1.31 13.33 -7.01
C GLU A 84 1.55 12.00 -7.70
N CYS A 85 0.55 11.56 -8.45
CA CYS A 85 0.77 10.53 -9.46
C CYS A 85 0.68 11.14 -10.85
N LEU A 86 1.69 10.95 -11.69
CA LEU A 86 1.76 11.60 -13.01
C LEU A 86 1.17 10.79 -14.17
N GLY A 87 0.57 9.64 -13.86
CA GLY A 87 -0.18 8.81 -14.80
C GLY A 87 0.54 7.54 -15.23
N THR A 88 -0.22 6.65 -15.85
CA THR A 88 0.24 5.35 -16.36
C THR A 88 1.19 5.54 -17.54
N VAL A 89 2.32 4.82 -17.56
CA VAL A 89 2.99 4.49 -18.83
C VAL A 89 1.98 3.61 -19.62
N ALA A 90 1.70 3.90 -20.90
CA ALA A 90 0.54 3.34 -21.65
C ALA A 90 0.34 1.81 -21.50
N PRO A 91 -0.87 1.23 -21.28
CA PRO A 91 -1.10 -0.18 -20.87
C PRO A 91 -0.53 -1.29 -21.78
N THR A 92 -0.24 -2.46 -21.20
CA THR A 92 -0.03 -3.75 -21.91
C THR A 92 -0.92 -4.84 -21.29
N ASN A 93 -1.35 -5.83 -22.07
CA ASN A 93 -2.30 -6.88 -21.66
C ASN A 93 -1.77 -7.86 -20.58
N VAL A 94 -0.57 -7.63 -20.03
CA VAL A 94 0.09 -8.43 -19.01
C VAL A 94 0.87 -7.47 -18.10
N GLY A 95 0.59 -7.52 -16.80
CA GLY A 95 1.24 -6.67 -15.79
C GLY A 95 0.57 -5.31 -15.58
N SER A 96 0.72 -4.78 -14.36
CA SER A 96 0.45 -3.38 -14.06
C SER A 96 1.62 -2.54 -14.57
N LYS A 97 1.35 -1.40 -15.20
CA LYS A 97 2.42 -0.46 -15.57
C LYS A 97 2.93 0.24 -14.31
N PRO A 98 4.25 0.53 -14.22
CA PRO A 98 4.75 1.33 -13.13
C PRO A 98 4.11 2.71 -13.18
N ASP A 99 3.62 3.16 -12.03
CA ASP A 99 3.09 4.50 -11.86
C ASP A 99 4.20 5.44 -11.37
N HIS A 100 4.27 6.61 -12.00
CA HIS A 100 5.27 7.61 -11.63
C HIS A 100 4.76 8.42 -10.44
N PHE A 101 5.43 8.27 -9.31
CA PHE A 101 5.07 8.92 -8.05
C PHE A 101 6.04 10.03 -7.70
N ILE A 102 5.50 11.19 -7.32
CA ILE A 102 6.28 12.35 -6.90
C ILE A 102 5.81 12.81 -5.53
N LEU A 103 6.76 13.11 -4.67
CA LEU A 103 6.56 13.78 -3.40
C LEU A 103 7.34 15.10 -3.44
N ARG A 104 6.67 16.21 -3.14
CA ARG A 104 7.29 17.53 -3.13
C ARG A 104 6.78 18.42 -2.00
N GLU A 105 7.56 19.42 -1.64
CA GLU A 105 7.11 20.52 -0.78
C GLU A 105 6.13 21.42 -1.53
N THR A 106 5.02 21.82 -0.89
CA THR A 106 3.99 22.66 -1.51
C THR A 106 4.51 24.07 -1.81
N GLY A 107 5.24 24.67 -0.86
CA GLY A 107 5.71 26.06 -0.95
C GLY A 107 6.90 26.26 -1.89
N SER A 108 7.97 25.48 -1.69
CA SER A 108 9.21 25.59 -2.48
C SER A 108 9.15 24.83 -3.81
N LYS A 109 8.21 23.89 -3.95
CA LYS A 109 8.15 22.88 -5.03
C LYS A 109 9.39 21.97 -5.10
N ARG A 110 10.21 21.94 -4.04
CA ARG A 110 11.34 21.01 -3.94
C ARG A 110 10.84 19.58 -3.98
N ILE A 111 11.39 18.77 -4.87
CA ILE A 111 11.12 17.34 -4.97
C ILE A 111 11.89 16.63 -3.84
N LEU A 112 11.17 15.86 -3.03
CA LEU A 112 11.70 15.07 -1.91
C LEU A 112 11.86 13.61 -2.31
N TYR A 113 10.93 13.10 -3.12
CA TYR A 113 11.02 11.78 -3.73
C TYR A 113 10.44 11.84 -5.14
N GLN A 114 11.08 11.15 -6.07
CA GLN A 114 10.59 10.94 -7.41
C GLN A 114 11.06 9.57 -7.87
N GLY A 115 10.11 8.74 -8.30
CA GLY A 115 10.43 7.40 -8.73
C GLY A 115 9.26 6.69 -9.36
N ASP A 116 9.58 5.67 -10.14
CA ASP A 116 8.62 4.72 -10.64
C ASP A 116 8.35 3.69 -9.54
N LEU A 117 7.10 3.59 -9.09
CA LEU A 117 6.68 2.44 -8.30
C LEU A 117 6.49 1.27 -9.26
N PRO A 118 6.97 0.06 -8.92
CA PRO A 118 7.01 -1.07 -9.86
C PRO A 118 5.63 -1.50 -10.37
N ASP A 119 4.58 -1.13 -9.64
CA ASP A 119 3.22 -1.62 -9.78
C ASP A 119 2.21 -0.45 -9.73
N ALA A 120 0.97 -0.70 -10.15
CA ALA A 120 -0.04 0.35 -10.25
C ALA A 120 -0.51 0.80 -8.86
N ILE A 121 -0.59 2.09 -8.62
CA ILE A 121 -1.09 2.69 -7.39
C ILE A 121 -2.61 2.57 -7.36
N ILE A 122 -3.11 2.01 -6.26
CA ILE A 122 -4.54 1.81 -6.02
C ILE A 122 -5.05 2.54 -4.77
N ASP A 123 -4.16 2.92 -3.85
CA ASP A 123 -4.50 3.80 -2.73
C ASP A 123 -3.27 4.53 -2.18
N SER A 124 -3.49 5.62 -1.45
CA SER A 124 -2.43 6.27 -0.66
C SER A 124 -2.96 6.87 0.63
N LEU A 125 -2.11 6.91 1.66
CA LEU A 125 -2.48 7.37 2.98
C LEU A 125 -1.33 8.13 3.65
N TRP A 126 -1.59 9.36 4.05
CA TRP A 126 -0.65 10.13 4.85
C TRP A 126 -0.63 9.67 6.31
N SER A 127 0.57 9.63 6.88
CA SER A 127 0.73 9.67 8.34
C SER A 127 0.14 10.95 8.92
N ARG A 128 -0.35 10.87 10.16
CA ARG A 128 -1.03 11.98 10.83
C ARG A 128 -0.13 13.21 11.03
N ASP A 129 1.15 12.98 11.28
CA ASP A 129 2.17 14.01 11.51
C ASP A 129 2.87 14.48 10.22
N SER A 130 2.38 14.02 9.05
CA SER A 130 2.93 14.35 7.73
C SER A 130 4.38 13.92 7.53
N GLN A 131 4.93 13.03 8.37
CA GLN A 131 6.32 12.58 8.27
C GLN A 131 6.52 11.42 7.28
N ALA A 132 5.44 10.76 6.88
CA ALA A 132 5.45 9.69 5.89
C ALA A 132 4.15 9.59 5.09
N ILE A 133 4.23 8.93 3.94
CA ILE A 133 3.09 8.51 3.13
C ILE A 133 3.20 7.02 2.82
N ALA A 134 2.08 6.32 2.97
CA ALA A 134 1.89 4.96 2.56
C ALA A 134 1.22 4.96 1.17
N VAL A 135 1.71 4.12 0.26
CA VAL A 135 1.20 3.97 -1.10
C VAL A 135 0.97 2.49 -1.33
N LEU A 136 -0.28 2.10 -1.57
CA LEU A 136 -0.65 0.74 -1.88
C LEU A 136 -0.62 0.56 -3.39
N THR A 137 0.13 -0.44 -3.83
CA THR A 137 0.23 -0.81 -5.23
C THR A 137 -0.20 -2.26 -5.46
N MET A 138 -0.54 -2.56 -6.71
CA MET A 138 -1.03 -3.87 -7.14
C MET A 138 -0.43 -4.26 -8.48
N THR A 139 -0.01 -5.53 -8.55
CA THR A 139 0.44 -6.17 -9.78
C THR A 139 -0.47 -7.34 -10.15
N VAL A 140 -0.79 -7.47 -11.43
CA VAL A 140 -1.61 -8.58 -11.95
C VAL A 140 -0.70 -9.55 -12.69
N HIS A 141 -0.79 -10.83 -12.34
CA HIS A 141 -0.13 -11.91 -13.03
C HIS A 141 -1.12 -13.04 -13.37
N VAL A 142 -0.77 -13.85 -14.36
CA VAL A 142 -1.56 -15.02 -14.74
C VAL A 142 -1.08 -16.23 -13.95
N SER A 143 -2.01 -17.03 -13.45
CA SER A 143 -1.68 -18.27 -12.76
C SER A 143 -0.94 -19.25 -13.67
N LEU A 144 0.21 -19.74 -13.19
CA LEU A 144 0.91 -20.85 -13.83
C LEU A 144 0.49 -22.21 -13.27
N ASN A 145 -0.43 -22.25 -12.29
CA ASN A 145 -0.88 -23.49 -11.68
C ASN A 145 -1.61 -24.37 -12.73
N PRO A 146 -1.18 -25.64 -12.91
CA PRO A 146 -1.79 -26.55 -13.89
C PRO A 146 -3.30 -26.71 -13.76
N ARG A 147 -3.85 -26.53 -12.56
CA ARG A 147 -5.29 -26.55 -12.31
C ARG A 147 -6.06 -25.54 -13.17
N TYR A 148 -5.45 -24.40 -13.51
CA TYR A 148 -6.10 -23.33 -14.26
C TYR A 148 -5.68 -23.28 -15.73
N TRP A 149 -4.88 -24.23 -16.23
CA TRP A 149 -4.46 -24.25 -17.63
C TRP A 149 -5.62 -24.36 -18.62
N PHE A 150 -6.68 -25.10 -18.28
CA PHE A 150 -7.87 -25.20 -19.14
C PHE A 150 -8.54 -23.83 -19.37
N TYR A 151 -8.53 -22.96 -18.36
CA TYR A 151 -9.04 -21.59 -18.48
C TYR A 151 -8.15 -20.73 -19.38
N ALA A 152 -6.83 -20.90 -19.31
CA ALA A 152 -5.91 -20.24 -20.23
C ALA A 152 -6.12 -20.71 -21.68
N LEU A 153 -6.34 -22.01 -21.90
CA LEU A 153 -6.61 -22.59 -23.22
C LEU A 153 -7.98 -22.16 -23.79
N SER A 154 -8.96 -21.87 -22.93
CA SER A 154 -10.26 -21.32 -23.35
C SER A 154 -10.25 -19.81 -23.56
N GLY A 155 -9.09 -19.15 -23.52
CA GLY A 155 -8.96 -17.70 -23.72
C GLY A 155 -9.34 -16.85 -22.50
N HIS A 156 -9.51 -17.46 -21.32
CA HIS A 156 -9.90 -16.80 -20.07
C HIS A 156 -8.90 -17.13 -18.95
N PRO A 157 -7.61 -16.78 -19.07
CA PRO A 157 -6.62 -17.11 -18.06
C PRO A 157 -7.01 -16.55 -16.68
N MET A 158 -6.85 -17.37 -15.64
CA MET A 158 -7.11 -16.95 -14.27
C MET A 158 -6.06 -15.95 -13.82
N GLN A 159 -6.50 -14.74 -13.46
CA GLN A 159 -5.65 -13.65 -13.01
C GLN A 159 -5.56 -13.62 -11.48
N TYR A 160 -4.36 -13.36 -10.98
CA TYR A 160 -4.07 -13.17 -9.57
C TYR A 160 -3.40 -11.82 -9.37
N GLU A 161 -3.73 -11.20 -8.24
CA GLU A 161 -3.25 -9.90 -7.79
C GLU A 161 -2.29 -10.12 -6.63
N THR A 162 -1.16 -9.41 -6.67
CA THR A 162 -0.25 -9.27 -5.54
C THR A 162 -0.17 -7.81 -5.16
N TYR A 163 -0.26 -7.56 -3.85
CA TYR A 163 -0.30 -6.22 -3.28
C TYR A 163 1.02 -5.89 -2.59
N PHE A 164 1.47 -4.66 -2.76
CA PHE A 164 2.64 -4.13 -2.08
C PHE A 164 2.28 -2.81 -1.38
N LEU A 165 2.72 -2.67 -0.13
CA LEU A 165 2.65 -1.42 0.60
C LEU A 165 4.02 -0.76 0.56
N HIS A 166 4.09 0.42 -0.03
CA HIS A 166 5.25 1.27 -0.04
C HIS A 166 5.09 2.35 1.04
N VAL A 167 6.09 2.55 1.88
CA VAL A 167 6.14 3.61 2.89
C VAL A 167 7.30 4.52 2.56
N ILE A 168 7.00 5.78 2.27
CA ILE A 168 7.99 6.81 1.94
C ILE A 168 8.13 7.74 3.16
N ASP A 169 9.33 7.77 3.73
CA ASP A 169 9.75 8.76 4.73
C ASP A 169 9.93 10.11 4.04
N VAL A 170 9.20 11.14 4.47
CA VAL A 170 9.17 12.45 3.83
C VAL A 170 10.48 13.22 4.07
N PRO A 171 10.99 13.34 5.31
CA PRO A 171 12.31 13.96 5.56
C PRO A 171 13.47 13.31 4.81
N ALA A 172 13.51 11.97 4.77
CA ALA A 172 14.64 11.23 4.23
C ALA A 172 14.51 10.86 2.75
N GLY A 173 13.28 10.89 2.21
CA GLY A 173 12.98 10.40 0.86
C GLY A 173 13.16 8.88 0.71
N ASN A 174 13.22 8.14 1.82
CA ASN A 174 13.50 6.71 1.81
C ASN A 174 12.23 5.90 1.60
N LEU A 175 12.31 4.92 0.70
CA LEU A 175 11.23 3.98 0.38
C LEU A 175 11.44 2.65 1.11
N THR A 176 10.43 2.20 1.85
CA THR A 176 10.34 0.85 2.42
C THR A 176 9.18 0.11 1.76
N THR A 177 9.37 -1.15 1.37
CA THR A 177 8.33 -1.93 0.68
C THR A 177 7.97 -3.17 1.49
N PHE A 178 6.67 -3.43 1.61
CA PHE A 178 6.10 -4.62 2.25
C PHE A 178 5.27 -5.39 1.24
N LYS A 179 5.57 -6.66 1.02
CA LYS A 179 4.69 -7.55 0.26
C LYS A 179 3.55 -8.02 1.16
N VAL A 180 2.31 -7.85 0.72
CA VAL A 180 1.13 -8.37 1.41
C VAL A 180 1.07 -9.89 1.18
N PRO A 181 1.00 -10.72 2.25
CA PRO A 181 1.00 -12.18 2.12
C PRO A 181 -0.40 -12.70 1.74
N LEU A 182 -0.92 -12.22 0.61
CA LEU A 182 -2.20 -12.62 0.03
C LEU A 182 -2.09 -12.66 -1.50
N GLU A 183 -2.46 -13.80 -2.06
CA GLU A 183 -2.80 -13.90 -3.47
C GLU A 183 -4.32 -13.92 -3.58
N ALA A 184 -4.87 -12.92 -4.27
CA ALA A 184 -6.29 -12.78 -4.47
C ALA A 184 -6.59 -12.70 -5.97
N SER A 185 -7.82 -13.00 -6.36
CA SER A 185 -8.29 -12.89 -7.73
C SER A 185 -9.53 -12.03 -7.71
N VAL A 186 -9.55 -10.98 -8.52
CA VAL A 186 -10.65 -10.01 -8.58
C VAL A 186 -10.87 -9.42 -7.18
N SER A 187 -9.94 -8.58 -6.74
CA SER A 187 -10.03 -7.88 -5.45
C SER A 187 -9.84 -6.37 -5.59
N ALA A 188 -10.18 -5.67 -4.51
CA ALA A 188 -9.88 -4.26 -4.32
C ALA A 188 -9.07 -4.10 -3.02
N GLY A 189 -8.05 -3.24 -3.05
CA GLY A 189 -7.24 -2.90 -1.88
C GLY A 189 -7.50 -1.49 -1.38
N TYR A 190 -7.50 -1.30 -0.06
CA TYR A 190 -7.78 -0.03 0.59
C TYR A 190 -6.85 0.22 1.78
N LEU A 191 -6.28 1.43 1.85
CA LEU A 191 -5.62 1.94 3.04
C LEU A 191 -6.64 2.69 3.89
N LEU A 192 -6.83 2.23 5.12
CA LEU A 192 -7.93 2.71 5.95
C LEU A 192 -7.45 3.82 6.87
N ALA A 193 -6.47 3.50 7.71
CA ALA A 193 -5.98 4.36 8.76
C ALA A 193 -4.51 4.14 9.04
N TRP A 194 -3.88 5.20 9.53
CA TRP A 194 -2.55 5.19 10.12
C TRP A 194 -2.73 5.59 11.58
N GLN A 195 -2.63 4.60 12.46
CA GLN A 195 -2.89 4.75 13.89
C GLN A 195 -1.57 4.88 14.65
N GLU A 196 -1.59 5.58 15.79
CA GLU A 196 -0.46 5.54 16.72
C GLU A 196 -0.35 4.12 17.26
N GLY A 197 0.84 3.51 17.19
CA GLY A 197 1.05 2.20 17.81
C GLY A 197 0.79 2.33 19.30
N GLU A 198 0.09 1.37 19.90
CA GLU A 198 0.00 1.30 21.35
C GLU A 198 1.43 1.19 21.89
N LYS A 199 1.94 2.29 22.47
CA LYS A 199 3.11 2.21 23.34
C LYS A 199 2.70 1.25 24.44
N THR A 200 3.27 0.06 24.43
CA THR A 200 3.21 -0.88 25.55
C THR A 200 3.77 -0.17 26.77
N SER A 201 2.86 0.45 27.51
CA SER A 201 3.13 1.14 28.75
C SER A 201 3.30 0.06 29.81
N GLY A 202 4.52 -0.45 29.95
CA GLY A 202 4.85 -1.27 31.12
C GLY A 202 5.94 -2.30 30.89
N GLN A 203 7.18 -1.91 31.16
CA GLN A 203 7.98 -2.63 32.14
C GLN A 203 8.98 -1.63 32.73
N LYS A 204 8.58 -1.06 33.88
CA LYS A 204 9.49 -0.55 34.90
C LYS A 204 9.77 -1.67 35.89
#